data_AF-V5IH49-F1
#
_entry.id   AF-V5IH49-F1
#
_cell.length_a   1.000
_cell.length_b   1.000
_cell.length_c   1.000
_cell.angle_alpha   90.00
_cell.angle_beta   90.00
_cell.angle_gamma   90.00
#
_symmetry.space_group_name_H-M   'P 1'
#
loop_
_entity.id
_entity.type
_entity.pdbx_description
1 polymer ?
#
loop_
_entity_poly.entity_id
_entity_poly.type
_entity_poly.pdbx_seq_one_letter_code
_entity_poly.pdbx_strand_id
1 'polypeptide(L)'
;PVLHHERHIAFLMKGLSHLPLPYQDLDASRPWLCYWILHSLELLDTSIYAEMKSSIADFLGRCQHPEGGFCGGPGQQAHLAPTYAAVNALCILGTEEAYNVIDRKKLYSFLKRVKQPDGSFIMHEGGESDVRGTYCALAVAKLTNIWTASLFEGTAEWVAKCQTYEGGFGGVPGMEAHGGYTFCGYAALVLLERETCCDLKKLLRWLTN
;
A
#
# COMPACT_ATOMS: atom_id res chain seq x y z
N PRO A 1 19.33 -23.79 8.26
CA PRO A 1 19.74 -22.83 7.19
C PRO A 1 20.15 -21.51 7.83
N VAL A 2 21.10 -20.76 7.26
CA VAL A 2 21.57 -19.47 7.79
C VAL A 2 21.10 -18.35 6.88
N LEU A 3 20.56 -17.27 7.44
CA LEU A 3 20.21 -16.06 6.71
C LEU A 3 21.49 -15.23 6.46
N HIS A 4 21.78 -14.88 5.21
CA HIS A 4 23.01 -14.18 4.83
C HIS A 4 22.81 -12.65 4.84
N HIS A 5 22.68 -12.06 6.04
CA HIS A 5 22.35 -10.62 6.23
C HIS A 5 23.20 -9.68 5.35
N GLU A 6 24.53 -9.78 5.41
CA GLU A 6 25.43 -8.87 4.70
C GLU A 6 25.23 -8.89 3.17
N ARG A 7 24.94 -10.06 2.60
CA ARG A 7 24.67 -10.20 1.16
C ARG A 7 23.36 -9.50 0.77
N HIS A 8 22.33 -9.63 1.61
CA HIS A 8 21.05 -8.97 1.40
C HIS A 8 21.19 -7.45 1.54
N ILE A 9 21.88 -6.96 2.57
CA ILE A 9 22.12 -5.53 2.78
C ILE A 9 22.89 -4.94 1.58
N ALA A 10 23.95 -5.59 1.11
CA ALA A 10 24.72 -5.12 -0.04
C ALA A 10 23.87 -5.04 -1.32
N PHE A 11 22.99 -6.03 -1.56
CA PHE A 11 22.05 -6.03 -2.67
C PHE A 11 21.04 -4.86 -2.57
N LEU A 12 20.44 -4.68 -1.39
CA LEU A 12 19.44 -3.64 -1.12
C LEU A 12 20.04 -2.24 -1.25
N MET A 13 21.20 -1.99 -0.64
CA MET A 13 21.87 -0.68 -0.71
C MET A 13 22.25 -0.29 -2.15
N LYS A 14 22.66 -1.26 -2.97
CA LYS A 14 22.90 -1.03 -4.40
C LYS A 14 21.61 -0.61 -5.12
N GLY A 15 20.50 -1.29 -4.83
CA GLY A 15 19.20 -1.05 -5.43
C GLY A 15 18.58 0.32 -5.08
N LEU A 16 18.92 0.92 -3.94
CA LEU A 16 18.46 2.28 -3.59
C LEU A 16 19.07 3.37 -4.48
N SER A 17 20.30 3.19 -4.92
CA SER A 17 21.03 4.22 -5.68
C SER A 17 20.90 4.04 -7.19
N HIS A 18 20.97 2.80 -7.69
CA HIS A 18 20.97 2.52 -9.11
C HIS A 18 20.30 1.19 -9.43
N LEU A 19 19.38 1.22 -10.40
CA LEU A 19 18.74 0.04 -10.94
C LEU A 19 19.14 -0.15 -12.40
N PRO A 20 19.52 -1.37 -12.82
CA PRO A 20 19.88 -1.64 -14.21
C PRO A 20 18.65 -1.62 -15.13
N LEU A 21 18.89 -1.54 -16.45
CA LEU A 21 17.86 -1.47 -17.49
C LEU A 21 16.67 -2.45 -17.33
N PRO A 22 16.84 -3.72 -16.88
CA PRO A 22 15.71 -4.62 -16.69
C PRO A 22 14.61 -4.14 -15.72
N TYR A 23 14.89 -3.14 -14.88
CA TYR A 23 13.87 -2.52 -14.01
C TYR A 23 12.96 -1.53 -14.74
N GLN A 24 13.12 -1.32 -16.05
CA GLN A 24 12.24 -0.44 -16.84
C GLN A 24 10.76 -0.85 -16.74
N ASP A 25 10.46 -2.14 -16.59
CA ASP A 25 9.08 -2.64 -16.46
C ASP A 25 8.44 -2.22 -15.11
N LEU A 26 9.26 -1.74 -14.18
CA LEU A 26 8.86 -1.21 -12.88
C LEU A 26 8.97 0.34 -12.81
N ASP A 27 9.08 1.04 -13.94
CA ASP A 27 9.15 2.51 -13.94
C ASP A 27 7.86 3.15 -13.40
N ALA A 28 6.72 2.46 -13.52
CA ALA A 28 5.46 2.83 -12.87
C ALA A 28 5.30 2.29 -11.43
N SER A 29 6.37 1.81 -10.82
CA SER A 29 6.38 1.19 -9.48
C SER A 29 7.60 1.60 -8.66
N ARG A 30 8.14 2.79 -8.90
CA ARG A 30 9.34 3.25 -8.19
C ARG A 30 9.13 3.49 -6.68
N PRO A 31 7.97 4.01 -6.21
CA PRO A 31 7.68 4.00 -4.78
C PRO A 31 7.62 2.60 -4.16
N TRP A 32 7.20 1.58 -4.91
CA TRP A 32 7.26 0.18 -4.44
C TRP A 32 8.71 -0.26 -4.23
N LEU A 33 9.61 0.08 -5.15
CA LEU A 33 11.03 -0.21 -4.99
C LEU A 33 11.60 0.46 -3.74
N CYS A 34 11.24 1.72 -3.47
CA CYS A 34 11.62 2.40 -2.22
C CYS A 34 11.09 1.64 -1.00
N TYR A 35 9.79 1.32 -0.95
CA TYR A 35 9.19 0.62 0.18
C TYR A 35 9.80 -0.76 0.42
N TRP A 36 9.87 -1.60 -0.62
CA TRP A 36 10.42 -2.96 -0.49
C TRP A 36 11.85 -2.93 0.02
N ILE A 37 12.68 -2.02 -0.50
CA ILE A 37 14.07 -1.96 -0.10
C ILE A 37 14.21 -1.42 1.33
N LEU A 38 13.53 -0.32 1.66
CA LEU A 38 13.58 0.28 3.00
C LEU A 38 13.05 -0.66 4.07
N HIS A 39 11.90 -1.29 3.82
CA HIS A 39 11.32 -2.24 4.77
C HIS A 39 12.20 -3.48 4.93
N SER A 40 12.83 -3.96 3.87
CA SER A 40 13.80 -5.06 3.97
C SER A 40 15.03 -4.69 4.81
N LEU A 41 15.54 -3.46 4.68
CA LEU A 41 16.64 -2.95 5.51
C LEU A 41 16.22 -2.79 6.97
N GLU A 42 15.01 -2.29 7.23
CA GLU A 42 14.43 -2.18 8.57
C GLU A 42 14.29 -3.56 9.24
N LEU A 43 13.78 -4.57 8.52
CA LEU A 43 13.70 -5.96 9.02
C LEU A 43 15.08 -6.58 9.30
N LEU A 44 16.13 -6.11 8.64
CA LEU A 44 17.52 -6.51 8.85
C LEU A 44 18.25 -5.63 9.88
N ASP A 45 17.52 -4.78 10.61
CA ASP A 45 18.04 -3.84 11.62
C ASP A 45 19.17 -2.94 11.07
N THR A 46 19.03 -2.52 9.81
CA THR A 46 20.02 -1.71 9.10
C THR A 46 19.49 -0.30 8.88
N SER A 47 20.19 0.68 9.46
CA SER A 47 19.88 2.09 9.24
C SER A 47 20.60 2.64 8.00
N ILE A 48 19.97 3.63 7.36
CA ILE A 48 20.56 4.41 6.26
C ILE A 48 20.92 5.82 6.74
N TYR A 49 21.93 6.42 6.09
CA TYR A 49 22.41 7.76 6.39
C TYR A 49 21.32 8.83 6.20
N ALA A 50 21.40 9.91 6.98
CA ALA A 50 20.39 10.98 6.98
C ALA A 50 20.21 11.60 5.58
N GLU A 51 21.30 11.82 4.86
CA GLU A 51 21.31 12.38 3.51
C GLU A 51 20.56 11.48 2.51
N MET A 52 20.67 10.16 2.70
CA MET A 52 19.93 9.19 1.89
C MET A 52 18.44 9.22 2.22
N LYS A 53 18.08 9.36 3.51
CA LYS A 53 16.68 9.55 3.90
C LYS A 53 16.08 10.78 3.24
N SER A 54 16.74 11.94 3.32
CA SER A 54 16.28 13.17 2.68
C SER A 54 16.19 13.03 1.16
N SER A 55 17.16 12.37 0.52
CA SER A 55 17.13 12.12 -0.95
C SER A 55 15.94 11.25 -1.38
N ILE A 56 15.59 10.24 -0.58
CA ILE A 56 14.43 9.38 -0.85
C ILE A 56 13.14 10.16 -0.59
N ALA A 57 13.07 10.95 0.49
CA ALA A 57 11.93 11.81 0.77
C ALA A 57 11.67 12.83 -0.36
N ASP A 58 12.71 13.49 -0.87
CA ASP A 58 12.63 14.37 -2.04
C ASP A 58 12.10 13.62 -3.28
N PHE A 59 12.65 12.45 -3.57
CA PHE A 59 12.20 11.65 -4.71
C PHE A 59 10.72 11.27 -4.60
N LEU A 60 10.26 10.82 -3.42
CA LEU A 60 8.85 10.50 -3.19
C LEU A 60 7.99 11.77 -3.26
N GLY A 61 8.50 12.93 -2.80
CA GLY A 61 7.85 14.22 -2.97
C GLY A 61 7.63 14.60 -4.44
N ARG A 62 8.61 14.33 -5.31
CA ARG A 62 8.45 14.48 -6.77
C ARG A 62 7.49 13.48 -7.40
N CYS A 63 7.20 12.36 -6.74
CA CYS A 63 6.19 11.40 -7.16
C CYS A 63 4.78 11.76 -6.64
N GLN A 64 4.63 12.78 -5.79
CA GLN A 64 3.31 13.18 -5.29
C GLN A 64 2.54 13.93 -6.37
N HIS A 65 1.32 13.50 -6.64
CA HIS A 65 0.48 14.09 -7.67
C HIS A 65 -0.04 15.47 -7.23
N PRO A 66 -0.11 16.47 -8.13
CA PRO A 66 -0.63 17.80 -7.80
C PRO A 66 -2.05 17.83 -7.22
N GLU A 67 -2.86 16.81 -7.52
CA GLU A 67 -4.25 16.64 -7.04
C GLU A 67 -4.40 15.57 -5.94
N GLY A 68 -3.29 15.10 -5.37
CA GLY A 68 -3.26 14.15 -4.25
C GLY A 68 -2.97 12.70 -4.64
N GLY A 69 -2.45 11.94 -3.67
CA GLY A 69 -1.89 10.60 -3.90
C GLY A 69 -0.47 10.66 -4.45
N PHE A 70 0.15 9.50 -4.63
CA PHE A 70 1.45 9.33 -5.27
C PHE A 70 1.31 8.53 -6.56
N CYS A 71 2.25 8.77 -7.46
CA CYS A 71 2.33 8.16 -8.78
C CYS A 71 3.45 7.12 -8.82
N GLY A 72 3.45 6.27 -9.85
CA GLY A 72 4.50 5.26 -10.08
C GLY A 72 5.90 5.84 -10.31
N GLY A 73 5.96 7.09 -10.75
CA GLY A 73 7.15 7.91 -10.94
C GLY A 73 6.74 9.37 -11.21
N PRO A 74 7.68 10.33 -11.21
CA PRO A 74 7.36 11.75 -11.41
C PRO A 74 6.61 12.01 -12.72
N GLY A 75 5.51 12.75 -12.64
CA GLY A 75 4.69 13.12 -13.80
C GLY A 75 3.70 12.05 -14.28
N GLN A 76 3.64 10.88 -13.63
CA GLN A 76 2.63 9.85 -13.94
C GLN A 76 1.28 10.12 -13.24
N GLN A 77 0.29 9.24 -13.45
CA GLN A 77 -1.02 9.32 -12.80
C GLN A 77 -0.96 8.87 -11.32
N ALA A 78 -1.75 9.52 -10.46
CA ALA A 78 -1.94 9.11 -9.08
C ALA A 78 -2.61 7.73 -8.99
N HIS A 79 -2.10 6.86 -8.12
CA HIS A 79 -2.60 5.49 -7.98
C HIS A 79 -2.43 4.98 -6.55
N LEU A 80 -3.42 4.24 -6.03
CA LEU A 80 -3.44 3.72 -4.67
C LEU A 80 -2.25 2.82 -4.31
N ALA A 81 -1.72 2.04 -5.27
CA ALA A 81 -0.60 1.14 -5.01
C ALA A 81 0.72 1.91 -4.71
N PRO A 82 1.21 2.81 -5.59
CA PRO A 82 2.36 3.66 -5.24
C PRO A 82 2.06 4.64 -4.12
N THR A 83 0.79 5.04 -3.90
CA THR A 83 0.39 5.83 -2.72
C THR A 83 0.64 5.08 -1.41
N TYR A 84 0.20 3.82 -1.32
CA TYR A 84 0.49 2.95 -0.19
C TYR A 84 1.99 2.79 0.03
N ALA A 85 2.74 2.50 -1.03
CA ALA A 85 4.18 2.28 -0.94
C ALA A 85 4.92 3.55 -0.50
N ALA A 86 4.61 4.71 -1.09
CA ALA A 86 5.22 5.98 -0.74
C ALA A 86 4.96 6.36 0.72
N VAL A 87 3.72 6.26 1.20
CA VAL A 87 3.38 6.59 2.59
C VAL A 87 4.12 5.67 3.57
N ASN A 88 4.15 4.35 3.33
CA ASN A 88 4.91 3.45 4.19
C ASN A 88 6.42 3.72 4.14
N ALA A 89 6.98 3.97 2.96
CA ALA A 89 8.39 4.34 2.83
C ALA A 89 8.72 5.61 3.65
N LEU A 90 7.90 6.67 3.55
CA LEU A 90 8.06 7.89 4.35
C LEU A 90 7.92 7.61 5.86
N CYS A 91 7.01 6.71 6.26
CA CYS A 91 6.90 6.24 7.65
C CYS A 91 8.19 5.57 8.14
N ILE A 92 8.78 4.67 7.34
CA ILE A 92 10.04 3.97 7.66
C ILE A 92 11.22 4.94 7.75
N LEU A 93 11.28 5.97 6.88
CA LEU A 93 12.32 7.00 6.97
C LEU A 93 12.29 7.69 8.35
N GLY A 94 11.09 7.95 8.87
CA GLY A 94 10.87 8.30 10.27
C GLY A 94 11.36 9.70 10.67
N THR A 95 11.41 10.64 9.73
CA THR A 95 11.85 12.02 9.98
C THR A 95 10.70 13.01 9.76
N GLU A 96 10.74 14.16 10.44
CA GLU A 96 9.74 15.23 10.21
C GLU A 96 9.72 15.68 8.75
N GLU A 97 10.89 15.75 8.10
CA GLU A 97 11.02 16.02 6.68
C GLU A 97 10.19 15.04 5.84
N ALA A 98 10.35 13.73 6.07
CA ALA A 98 9.60 12.69 5.35
C ALA A 98 8.09 12.80 5.62
N TYR A 99 7.67 13.08 6.85
CA TYR A 99 6.25 13.25 7.18
C TYR A 99 5.64 14.47 6.49
N ASN A 100 6.39 15.57 6.41
CA ASN A 100 5.96 16.82 5.78
C ASN A 100 5.87 16.74 4.26
N VAL A 101 6.37 15.66 3.63
CA VAL A 101 6.15 15.40 2.20
C VAL A 101 4.66 15.21 1.91
N ILE A 102 3.89 14.59 2.80
CA ILE A 102 2.51 14.16 2.50
C ILE A 102 1.53 15.34 2.60
N ASP A 103 0.94 15.76 1.48
CA ASP A 103 -0.20 16.67 1.46
C ASP A 103 -1.48 15.91 1.83
N ARG A 104 -1.76 15.87 3.13
CA ARG A 104 -2.90 15.15 3.72
C ARG A 104 -4.25 15.62 3.17
N LYS A 105 -4.42 16.91 2.86
CA LYS A 105 -5.68 17.44 2.34
C LYS A 105 -5.93 16.94 0.93
N LYS A 106 -4.91 16.97 0.08
CA LYS A 106 -5.02 16.46 -1.29
C LYS A 106 -5.12 14.94 -1.31
N LEU A 107 -4.39 14.23 -0.45
CA LEU A 107 -4.53 12.79 -0.28
C LEU A 107 -5.98 12.42 0.03
N TYR A 108 -6.63 13.09 0.98
CA TYR A 108 -8.04 12.87 1.30
C TYR A 108 -8.95 13.11 0.08
N SER A 109 -8.72 14.20 -0.66
CA SER A 109 -9.47 14.48 -1.90
C SER A 109 -9.29 13.39 -2.96
N PHE A 110 -8.08 12.86 -3.13
CA PHE A 110 -7.81 11.73 -4.02
C PHE A 110 -8.59 10.47 -3.57
N LEU A 111 -8.50 10.09 -2.29
CA LEU A 111 -9.25 8.95 -1.76
C LEU A 111 -10.76 9.08 -1.99
N LYS A 112 -11.32 10.29 -1.88
CA LYS A 112 -12.73 10.54 -2.20
C LYS A 112 -13.06 10.33 -3.68
N ARG A 113 -12.17 10.70 -4.61
CA ARG A 113 -12.40 10.52 -6.06
C ARG A 113 -12.36 9.05 -6.47
N VAL A 114 -11.57 8.23 -5.78
CA VAL A 114 -11.50 6.79 -6.07
C VAL A 114 -12.50 5.93 -5.28
N LYS A 115 -13.18 6.50 -4.27
CA LYS A 115 -14.29 5.83 -3.57
C LYS A 115 -15.49 5.57 -4.50
N GLN A 116 -15.97 4.34 -4.53
CA GLN A 116 -17.15 3.94 -5.31
C GLN A 116 -18.43 3.85 -4.47
N PRO A 117 -19.62 3.97 -5.08
CA PRO A 117 -20.91 3.90 -4.37
C PRO A 117 -21.15 2.57 -3.65
N ASP A 118 -20.59 1.47 -4.14
CA ASP A 118 -20.81 0.12 -3.60
C ASP A 118 -19.95 -0.20 -2.36
N GLY A 119 -19.06 0.72 -1.96
CA GLY A 119 -18.11 0.52 -0.86
C GLY A 119 -16.67 0.28 -1.30
N SER A 120 -16.45 -0.06 -2.57
CA SER A 120 -15.11 -0.34 -3.11
C SER A 120 -14.30 0.93 -3.38
N PHE A 121 -13.02 0.73 -3.71
CA PHE A 121 -12.12 1.79 -4.16
C PHE A 121 -11.45 1.35 -5.46
N ILE A 122 -11.55 2.17 -6.51
CA ILE A 122 -10.76 1.95 -7.74
C ILE A 122 -9.30 2.32 -7.49
N MET A 123 -8.38 1.66 -8.18
CA MET A 123 -6.95 1.82 -7.95
C MET A 123 -6.42 3.19 -8.38
N HIS A 124 -7.03 3.79 -9.39
CA HIS A 124 -6.81 5.15 -9.86
C HIS A 124 -8.05 5.61 -10.64
N GLU A 125 -8.15 6.89 -11.00
CA GLU A 125 -9.27 7.39 -11.80
C GLU A 125 -9.35 6.66 -13.15
N GLY A 126 -10.50 6.03 -13.43
CA GLY A 126 -10.71 5.17 -14.61
C GLY A 126 -10.08 3.77 -14.53
N GLY A 127 -9.47 3.40 -13.40
CA GLY A 127 -8.81 2.12 -13.19
C GLY A 127 -9.75 1.00 -12.71
N GLU A 128 -9.15 -0.15 -12.39
CA GLU A 128 -9.84 -1.32 -11.86
C GLU A 128 -10.29 -1.12 -10.41
N SER A 129 -11.33 -1.86 -10.00
CA SER A 129 -11.76 -1.97 -8.60
C SER A 129 -11.50 -3.39 -8.09
N ASP A 130 -10.67 -3.51 -7.06
CA ASP A 130 -10.50 -4.74 -6.29
C ASP A 130 -10.04 -4.43 -4.86
N VAL A 131 -9.96 -5.47 -4.02
CA VAL A 131 -9.70 -5.32 -2.58
C VAL A 131 -8.34 -4.70 -2.25
N ARG A 132 -7.38 -4.65 -3.20
CA ARG A 132 -6.12 -3.92 -3.02
C ARG A 132 -6.38 -2.43 -2.85
N GLY A 133 -7.33 -1.87 -3.60
CA GLY A 133 -7.69 -0.46 -3.53
C GLY A 133 -8.19 -0.11 -2.13
N THR A 134 -9.11 -0.93 -1.62
CA THR A 134 -9.64 -0.77 -0.26
C THR A 134 -8.55 -0.82 0.81
N TYR A 135 -7.68 -1.82 0.77
CA TYR A 135 -6.57 -1.93 1.74
C TYR A 135 -5.62 -0.73 1.65
N CYS A 136 -5.18 -0.37 0.44
CA CYS A 136 -4.27 0.76 0.23
C CYS A 136 -4.88 2.07 0.75
N ALA A 137 -6.15 2.34 0.43
CA ALA A 137 -6.86 3.53 0.87
C ALA A 137 -6.99 3.60 2.40
N LEU A 138 -7.38 2.49 3.04
CA LEU A 138 -7.50 2.42 4.50
C LEU A 138 -6.17 2.60 5.21
N ALA A 139 -5.13 1.90 4.76
CA ALA A 139 -3.81 1.94 5.37
C ALA A 139 -3.26 3.37 5.39
N VAL A 140 -3.26 4.05 4.24
CA VAL A 140 -2.75 5.44 4.18
C VAL A 140 -3.65 6.42 4.92
N ALA A 141 -4.98 6.22 4.90
CA ALA A 141 -5.90 7.08 5.64
C ALA A 141 -5.71 6.98 7.15
N LYS A 142 -5.48 5.77 7.68
CA LYS A 142 -5.23 5.52 9.10
C LYS A 142 -3.86 6.05 9.53
N LEU A 143 -2.79 5.70 8.80
CA LEU A 143 -1.43 6.17 9.10
C LEU A 143 -1.32 7.69 9.09
N THR A 144 -1.97 8.35 8.15
CA THR A 144 -1.93 9.82 8.02
C THR A 144 -3.06 10.52 8.78
N ASN A 145 -3.84 9.79 9.58
CA ASN A 145 -4.94 10.32 10.38
C ASN A 145 -5.92 11.22 9.58
N ILE A 146 -6.32 10.78 8.38
CA ILE A 146 -7.33 11.44 7.53
C ILE A 146 -8.57 10.55 7.31
N TRP A 147 -8.63 9.42 8.00
CA TRP A 147 -9.78 8.53 7.98
C TRP A 147 -11.05 9.25 8.47
N THR A 148 -12.18 8.98 7.83
CA THR A 148 -13.52 9.40 8.29
C THR A 148 -14.53 8.27 8.05
N ALA A 149 -15.56 8.20 8.89
CA ALA A 149 -16.62 7.20 8.74
C ALA A 149 -17.33 7.29 7.38
N SER A 150 -17.55 8.51 6.88
CA SER A 150 -18.20 8.73 5.58
C SER A 150 -17.35 8.34 4.38
N LEU A 151 -16.01 8.49 4.45
CA LEU A 151 -15.13 8.07 3.36
C LEU A 151 -15.18 6.55 3.15
N PHE A 152 -15.34 5.78 4.23
CA PHE A 152 -15.32 4.32 4.20
C PHE A 152 -16.71 3.68 4.41
N GLU A 153 -17.79 4.44 4.24
CA GLU A 153 -19.14 3.91 4.29
C GLU A 153 -19.36 2.79 3.25
N GLY A 154 -19.95 1.68 3.71
CA GLY A 154 -20.20 0.47 2.91
C GLY A 154 -18.97 -0.38 2.62
N THR A 155 -17.77 0.04 3.05
CA THR A 155 -16.52 -0.64 2.69
C THR A 155 -16.41 -2.02 3.34
N ALA A 156 -16.78 -2.15 4.63
CA ALA A 156 -16.74 -3.43 5.33
C ALA A 156 -17.69 -4.46 4.68
N GLU A 157 -18.88 -4.01 4.30
CA GLU A 157 -19.90 -4.82 3.65
C GLU A 157 -19.46 -5.26 2.25
N TRP A 158 -18.77 -4.40 1.51
CA TRP A 158 -18.18 -4.76 0.23
C TRP A 158 -17.06 -5.78 0.37
N VAL A 159 -16.12 -5.56 1.30
CA VAL A 159 -15.01 -6.50 1.56
C VAL A 159 -15.53 -7.87 2.02
N ALA A 160 -16.56 -7.91 2.86
CA ALA A 160 -17.18 -9.16 3.31
C ALA A 160 -17.72 -10.01 2.13
N LYS A 161 -18.25 -9.37 1.07
CA LYS A 161 -18.70 -10.07 -0.14
C LYS A 161 -17.55 -10.69 -0.94
N CYS A 162 -16.32 -10.26 -0.73
CA CYS A 162 -15.15 -10.85 -1.35
C CYS A 162 -14.72 -12.17 -0.67
N GLN A 163 -15.23 -12.51 0.51
CA GLN A 163 -14.95 -13.82 1.12
C GLN A 163 -15.64 -14.92 0.31
N THR A 164 -14.89 -15.94 -0.07
CA THR A 164 -15.34 -17.01 -0.96
C THR A 164 -15.87 -18.21 -0.18
N TYR A 165 -16.44 -19.19 -0.88
CA TYR A 165 -16.86 -20.45 -0.28
C TYR A 165 -15.69 -21.25 0.33
N GLU A 166 -14.46 -21.01 -0.16
CA GLU A 166 -13.23 -21.66 0.29
C GLU A 166 -12.81 -21.15 1.67
N GLY A 167 -13.11 -19.89 1.98
CA GLY A 167 -12.85 -19.23 3.25
C GLY A 167 -11.91 -18.03 3.17
N GLY A 168 -11.01 -17.98 2.18
CA GLY A 168 -10.22 -16.80 1.86
C GLY A 168 -11.02 -15.73 1.12
N PHE A 169 -10.34 -14.68 0.64
CA PHE A 169 -10.95 -13.60 -0.13
C PHE A 169 -10.42 -13.57 -1.57
N GLY A 170 -11.32 -13.31 -2.51
CA GLY A 170 -11.00 -12.97 -3.88
C GLY A 170 -10.77 -11.47 -4.08
N GLY A 171 -10.30 -11.08 -5.27
CA GLY A 171 -10.06 -9.67 -5.59
C GLY A 171 -11.34 -8.84 -5.63
N VAL A 172 -12.41 -9.43 -6.16
CA VAL A 172 -13.77 -8.90 -6.20
C VAL A 172 -14.76 -10.01 -5.81
N PRO A 173 -16.03 -9.68 -5.47
CA PRO A 173 -17.02 -10.68 -5.13
C PRO A 173 -17.18 -11.76 -6.22
N GLY A 174 -17.16 -13.02 -5.80
CA GLY A 174 -17.34 -14.19 -6.68
C GLY A 174 -16.05 -14.74 -7.31
N MET A 175 -14.89 -14.12 -7.10
CA MET A 175 -13.60 -14.65 -7.57
C MET A 175 -13.01 -15.70 -6.60
N GLU A 176 -12.01 -16.44 -7.08
CA GLU A 176 -11.25 -17.44 -6.31
C GLU A 176 -10.52 -16.81 -5.11
N ALA A 177 -10.41 -17.56 -4.01
CA ALA A 177 -9.64 -17.11 -2.85
C ALA A 177 -8.14 -17.06 -3.18
N HIS A 178 -7.50 -15.94 -2.85
CA HIS A 178 -6.09 -15.73 -3.15
C HIS A 178 -5.37 -15.13 -1.96
N GLY A 179 -4.13 -15.54 -1.68
CA GLY A 179 -3.39 -15.12 -0.48
C GLY A 179 -3.23 -13.61 -0.37
N GLY A 180 -2.86 -12.94 -1.47
CA GLY A 180 -2.69 -11.48 -1.49
C GLY A 180 -4.00 -10.72 -1.28
N TYR A 181 -5.09 -11.18 -1.87
CA TYR A 181 -6.41 -10.55 -1.71
C TYR A 181 -7.00 -10.84 -0.34
N THR A 182 -6.74 -12.03 0.22
CA THR A 182 -7.07 -12.41 1.59
C THR A 182 -6.39 -11.51 2.61
N PHE A 183 -5.09 -11.23 2.46
CA PHE A 183 -4.41 -10.25 3.30
C PHE A 183 -5.07 -8.88 3.21
N CYS A 184 -5.26 -8.36 1.99
CA CYS A 184 -5.86 -7.04 1.78
C CYS A 184 -7.26 -6.94 2.39
N GLY A 185 -8.10 -7.95 2.16
CA GLY A 185 -9.47 -8.00 2.67
C GLY A 185 -9.53 -8.09 4.18
N TYR A 186 -8.81 -9.04 4.78
CA TYR A 186 -8.85 -9.20 6.22
C TYR A 186 -8.20 -8.02 6.96
N ALA A 187 -7.06 -7.51 6.49
CA ALA A 187 -6.43 -6.32 7.06
C ALA A 187 -7.34 -5.07 6.93
N ALA A 188 -8.08 -4.93 5.82
CA ALA A 188 -9.07 -3.87 5.68
C ALA A 188 -10.19 -3.98 6.75
N LEU A 189 -10.70 -5.18 7.02
CA LEU A 189 -11.70 -5.39 8.08
C LEU A 189 -11.14 -5.08 9.47
N VAL A 190 -9.89 -5.45 9.75
CA VAL A 190 -9.20 -5.10 11.00
C VAL A 190 -9.06 -3.58 11.15
N LEU A 191 -8.61 -2.88 10.12
CA LEU A 191 -8.48 -1.41 10.14
C LEU A 191 -9.84 -0.70 10.31
N LEU A 192 -10.92 -1.34 9.88
CA LEU A 192 -12.29 -0.87 10.06
C LEU A 192 -12.91 -1.26 11.40
N GLU A 193 -12.26 -2.12 12.19
CA GLU A 193 -12.80 -2.73 13.42
C GLU A 193 -14.10 -3.51 13.12
N ARG A 194 -14.09 -4.27 12.03
CA ARG A 194 -15.24 -5.00 11.47
C ARG A 194 -14.88 -6.45 11.08
N GLU A 195 -13.97 -7.08 11.82
CA GLU A 195 -13.51 -8.45 11.61
C GLU A 195 -14.66 -9.47 11.64
N THR A 196 -15.70 -9.20 12.43
CA THR A 196 -16.90 -10.04 12.55
C THR A 196 -17.77 -10.06 11.29
N CYS A 197 -17.47 -9.23 10.28
CA CYS A 197 -18.15 -9.25 8.98
C CYS A 197 -17.74 -10.43 8.10
N CYS A 198 -16.73 -11.22 8.48
CA CYS A 198 -16.32 -12.42 7.75
C CYS A 198 -16.40 -13.67 8.63
N ASP A 199 -16.50 -14.84 7.99
CA ASP A 199 -16.43 -16.14 8.64
C ASP A 199 -14.97 -16.46 8.98
N LEU A 200 -14.55 -16.07 10.18
CA LEU A 200 -13.18 -16.28 10.69
C LEU A 200 -12.80 -17.77 10.75
N LYS A 201 -13.76 -18.66 10.97
CA LYS A 201 -13.50 -20.11 11.07
C LYS A 201 -13.15 -20.67 9.69
N LYS A 202 -13.89 -20.29 8.65
CA LYS A 202 -13.55 -20.67 7.27
C LYS A 202 -12.24 -20.02 6.83
N LEU A 203 -12.02 -18.75 7.17
CA LEU A 203 -10.77 -18.07 6.86
C LEU A 203 -9.57 -18.79 7.48
N LEU A 204 -9.61 -19.12 8.77
CA LEU A 204 -8.54 -19.84 9.45
C LEU A 204 -8.31 -21.22 8.85
N ARG A 205 -9.38 -21.94 8.51
CA ARG A 205 -9.27 -23.22 7.80
C ARG A 205 -8.55 -23.03 6.46
N TRP A 206 -8.97 -22.07 5.64
CA TRP A 206 -8.36 -21.84 4.33
C TRP A 206 -6.87 -21.47 4.44
N LEU A 207 -6.51 -20.58 5.38
CA LEU A 207 -5.13 -20.13 5.59
C LEU A 207 -4.15 -21.23 6.03
N THR A 208 -4.64 -22.35 6.57
CA THR A 208 -3.81 -23.43 7.13
C THR A 208 -3.72 -24.66 6.22
N ASN A 209 -4.39 -24.65 5.06
CA ASN A 209 -4.29 -25.67 4.02
C ASN A 209 -3.45 -25.18 2.84
#